data_AF-A0A859CV77-F1
#
_entry.id   AF-A0A859CV77-F1
#
_cell.length_a   1.000
_cell.length_b   1.000
_cell.length_c   1.000
_cell.angle_alpha   90.00
_cell.angle_beta   90.00
_cell.angle_gamma   90.00
#
_symmetry.space_group_name_H-M   'P 1'
#
loop_
_entity.id
_entity.type
_entity.pdbx_description
1 polymer ?
#
loop_
_entity_poly.entity_id
_entity_poly.type
_entity_poly.pdbx_seq_one_letter_code
_entity_poly.pdbx_strand_id
1 'polypeptide(L)'
;MFELCKKLGFDLFQGYFFQRPEIIKGRKINSTARSAIALVNTLQNQNVTIEEVTRLATNELKLSYQLLRILNSPVCDIKKTVVSIQEAVVFIGLNQLKKWALLITLCSSTKSPQPLLKVLLTRGRYCQLLAESKQSERGDSAFMVGLLSSIEVVFNLEKSIVLDEIALDKGLYDAIMNQSGELGTYLTQTLNFEAQNWRYLDALKVDERTTLNKAFLEAMVWTDVMISGVKLINTIVPNFVTLETAGVDLN
;
A
#
# COMPACT_ATOMS: atom_id res chain seq x y z
N MET A 1 -25.42 -4.12 -9.47
CA MET A 1 -24.92 -4.36 -10.84
C MET A 1 -23.80 -5.41 -10.86
N PHE A 2 -22.66 -5.19 -10.19
CA PHE A 2 -21.57 -6.20 -10.13
C PHE A 2 -22.01 -7.58 -9.65
N GLU A 3 -22.67 -7.68 -8.48
CA GLU A 3 -23.12 -8.98 -7.95
C GLU A 3 -24.11 -9.69 -8.87
N LEU A 4 -24.88 -8.91 -9.64
CA LEU A 4 -25.77 -9.45 -10.68
C LEU A 4 -24.95 -10.00 -11.85
N CYS A 5 -24.00 -9.22 -12.38
CA CYS A 5 -23.11 -9.66 -13.48
C CYS A 5 -22.24 -10.86 -13.09
N LYS A 6 -21.74 -10.92 -11.83
CA LYS A 6 -21.01 -12.08 -11.30
C LYS A 6 -21.88 -13.33 -11.25
N LYS A 7 -23.14 -13.21 -10.80
CA LYS A 7 -24.11 -14.31 -10.82
C LYS A 7 -24.49 -14.75 -12.23
N LEU A 8 -24.40 -13.85 -13.21
CA LEU A 8 -24.64 -14.13 -14.63
C LEU A 8 -23.42 -14.74 -15.35
N GLY A 9 -22.32 -15.01 -14.65
CA GLY A 9 -21.17 -15.73 -15.20
C GLY A 9 -20.18 -14.86 -16.00
N PHE A 10 -20.16 -13.54 -15.77
CA PHE A 10 -19.13 -12.68 -16.35
C PHE A 10 -17.79 -12.88 -15.61
N ASP A 11 -16.71 -13.10 -16.37
CA ASP A 11 -15.36 -13.35 -15.81
C ASP A 11 -14.48 -12.09 -15.75
N LEU A 12 -14.74 -11.12 -16.64
CA LEU A 12 -13.96 -9.90 -16.76
C LEU A 12 -14.77 -8.69 -16.34
N PHE A 13 -14.18 -7.91 -15.43
CA PHE A 13 -14.78 -6.68 -14.91
C PHE A 13 -13.76 -5.55 -15.03
N GLN A 14 -14.17 -4.43 -15.62
CA GLN A 14 -13.38 -3.21 -15.72
C GLN A 14 -14.20 -2.05 -15.14
N GLY A 15 -13.56 -1.16 -14.38
CA GLY A 15 -14.17 0.07 -13.87
C GLY A 15 -13.96 0.29 -12.38
N TYR A 16 -14.39 1.46 -11.91
CA TYR A 16 -14.24 1.97 -10.54
C TYR A 16 -14.88 1.10 -9.44
N PHE A 17 -15.58 0.03 -9.81
CA PHE A 17 -16.25 -0.87 -8.87
C PHE A 17 -15.27 -1.53 -7.89
N PHE A 18 -14.06 -1.89 -8.32
CA PHE A 18 -13.02 -2.41 -7.41
C PHE A 18 -12.28 -1.32 -6.62
N GLN A 19 -12.48 -0.04 -6.97
CA GLN A 19 -11.87 1.10 -6.30
C GLN A 19 -12.76 1.69 -5.20
N ARG A 20 -14.03 1.29 -5.09
CA ARG A 20 -14.94 1.77 -4.03
C ARG A 20 -15.84 0.64 -3.52
N PRO A 21 -15.61 0.11 -2.31
CA PRO A 21 -16.65 -0.65 -1.62
C PRO A 21 -17.78 0.32 -1.22
N GLU A 22 -18.99 -0.20 -1.00
CA GLU A 22 -20.06 0.56 -0.37
C GLU A 22 -19.54 1.11 0.97
N ILE A 23 -19.39 2.44 1.06
CA ILE A 23 -18.93 3.13 2.26
C ILE A 23 -19.98 2.96 3.33
N ILE A 24 -19.73 2.10 4.32
CA ILE A 24 -20.61 1.94 5.48
C ILE A 24 -20.30 3.06 6.47
N LYS A 25 -21.04 4.17 6.36
CA LYS A 25 -20.97 5.28 7.33
C LYS A 25 -21.28 4.76 8.74
N GLY A 26 -20.51 5.22 9.73
CA GLY A 26 -20.78 4.95 11.16
C GLY A 26 -20.17 3.66 11.74
N ARG A 27 -19.30 2.93 11.02
CA ARG A 27 -18.54 1.82 11.62
C ARG A 27 -17.46 2.36 12.56
N LYS A 28 -17.40 1.79 13.76
CA LYS A 28 -16.29 1.99 14.71
C LYS A 28 -15.09 1.13 14.30
N ILE A 29 -13.88 1.60 14.62
CA ILE A 29 -12.63 0.87 14.42
C ILE A 29 -12.68 -0.45 15.21
N ASN A 30 -12.59 -1.58 14.52
CA ASN A 30 -12.52 -2.90 15.14
C ASN A 30 -11.10 -3.20 15.64
N SER A 31 -10.92 -4.26 16.43
CA SER A 31 -9.62 -4.61 17.05
C SER A 31 -8.51 -4.85 16.01
N THR A 32 -8.81 -5.55 14.92
CA THR A 32 -7.84 -5.81 13.82
C THR A 32 -7.39 -4.52 13.14
N ALA A 33 -8.33 -3.62 12.82
CA ALA A 33 -8.03 -2.31 12.25
C ALA A 33 -7.22 -1.45 13.23
N ARG A 34 -7.51 -1.51 14.53
CA ARG A 34 -6.76 -0.77 15.56
C ARG A 34 -5.30 -1.23 15.64
N SER A 35 -5.04 -2.54 15.66
CA SER A 35 -3.65 -3.05 15.68
C SER A 35 -2.87 -2.64 14.43
N ALA A 36 -3.53 -2.68 13.27
CA ALA A 36 -2.92 -2.23 12.02
C ALA A 36 -2.63 -0.72 12.02
N ILE A 37 -3.57 0.12 12.45
CA ILE A 37 -3.39 1.58 12.55
C ILE A 37 -2.28 1.91 13.55
N ALA A 38 -2.22 1.24 14.71
CA ALA A 38 -1.13 1.43 15.68
C ALA A 38 0.25 1.10 15.08
N LEU A 39 0.32 0.06 14.26
CA LEU A 39 1.54 -0.29 13.53
C LEU A 39 1.90 0.77 12.49
N VAL A 40 0.93 1.24 11.70
CA VAL A 40 1.13 2.36 10.76
C VAL A 40 1.67 3.60 11.49
N ASN A 41 1.10 3.97 12.63
CA ASN A 41 1.53 5.12 13.43
C ASN A 41 2.97 5.01 13.87
N THR A 42 3.38 3.82 14.32
CA THR A 42 4.75 3.64 14.76
C THR A 42 5.73 3.76 13.60
N LEU A 43 5.34 3.29 12.41
CA LEU A 43 6.16 3.42 11.20
C LEU A 43 6.25 4.86 10.68
N GLN A 44 5.19 5.66 10.86
CA GLN A 44 5.17 7.06 10.42
C GLN A 44 5.91 8.01 11.35
N ASN A 45 6.16 7.61 12.61
CA ASN A 45 6.94 8.41 13.54
C ASN A 45 8.36 8.69 12.99
N GLN A 46 8.71 9.97 12.84
CA GLN A 46 10.01 10.39 12.32
C GLN A 46 11.17 9.99 13.25
N ASN A 47 10.90 9.85 14.54
CA ASN A 47 11.88 9.47 15.57
C ASN A 47 11.90 7.97 15.87
N VAL A 48 11.15 7.15 15.12
CA VAL A 48 11.13 5.70 15.37
C VAL A 48 12.52 5.12 15.19
N THR A 49 12.97 4.32 16.15
CA THR A 49 14.29 3.71 16.07
C THR A 49 14.26 2.45 15.22
N ILE A 50 15.44 2.05 14.75
CA ILE A 50 15.64 0.77 14.07
C ILE A 50 15.18 -0.39 14.94
N GLU A 51 15.45 -0.33 16.25
CA GLU A 51 15.04 -1.38 17.19
C GLU A 51 13.51 -1.45 17.34
N GLU A 52 12.83 -0.30 17.36
CA GLU A 52 11.37 -0.25 17.46
C GLU A 52 10.70 -0.86 16.22
N VAL A 53 11.14 -0.47 15.02
CA VAL A 53 10.61 -1.06 13.77
C VAL A 53 10.96 -2.55 13.68
N THR A 54 12.17 -2.92 14.07
CA THR A 54 12.61 -4.33 14.10
C THR A 54 11.74 -5.14 15.06
N ARG A 55 11.53 -4.67 16.29
CA ARG A 55 10.69 -5.34 17.29
C ARG A 55 9.26 -5.53 16.79
N LEU A 56 8.69 -4.51 16.14
CA LEU A 56 7.36 -4.59 15.56
C LEU A 56 7.28 -5.61 14.42
N ALA A 57 8.27 -5.59 13.52
CA ALA A 57 8.34 -6.57 12.45
C ALA A 57 8.55 -7.99 13.00
N THR A 58 9.36 -8.17 14.03
CA THR A 58 9.70 -9.49 14.63
C THR A 58 8.59 -10.07 15.48
N ASN A 59 7.84 -9.24 16.20
CA ASN A 59 6.69 -9.69 17.00
C ASN A 59 5.58 -10.32 16.16
N GLU A 60 5.51 -9.97 14.87
CA GLU A 60 4.62 -10.56 13.89
C GLU A 60 5.43 -11.42 12.93
N LEU A 61 5.57 -12.72 13.24
CA LEU A 61 6.39 -13.68 12.47
C LEU A 61 6.12 -13.61 10.94
N LYS A 62 4.85 -13.36 10.59
CA LYS A 62 4.38 -13.17 9.22
C LYS A 62 4.93 -11.89 8.58
N LEU A 63 4.97 -10.77 9.30
CA LEU A 63 5.51 -9.51 8.81
C LEU A 63 7.02 -9.59 8.56
N SER A 64 7.78 -10.15 9.50
CA SER A 64 9.24 -10.32 9.33
C SER A 64 9.59 -11.17 8.12
N TYR A 65 8.91 -12.31 7.96
CA TYR A 65 9.16 -13.19 6.83
C TYR A 65 8.78 -12.53 5.50
N GLN A 66 7.64 -11.82 5.45
CA GLN A 66 7.19 -11.08 4.26
C GLN A 66 8.19 -9.98 3.88
N LEU A 67 8.74 -9.27 4.87
CA LEU A 67 9.72 -8.23 4.64
C LEU A 67 11.01 -8.79 4.05
N LEU A 68 11.58 -9.83 4.67
CA LEU A 68 12.83 -10.44 4.19
C LEU A 68 12.69 -10.99 2.77
N ARG A 69 11.55 -11.60 2.41
CA ARG A 69 11.34 -12.10 1.05
C ARG A 69 11.16 -11.00 0.01
N ILE A 70 10.52 -9.89 0.38
CA ILE A 70 10.42 -8.71 -0.48
C ILE A 70 11.82 -8.14 -0.75
N LEU A 71 12.64 -8.01 0.28
CA LEU A 71 14.00 -7.46 0.17
C LEU A 71 14.93 -8.36 -0.63
N ASN A 72 14.73 -9.67 -0.54
CA ASN A 72 15.45 -10.65 -1.35
C ASN A 72 14.81 -10.86 -2.74
N SER A 73 13.77 -10.11 -3.10
CA SER A 73 13.19 -10.19 -4.44
C SER A 73 14.07 -9.43 -5.45
N PRO A 74 14.01 -9.81 -6.74
CA PRO A 74 14.76 -9.11 -7.80
C PRO A 74 14.46 -7.61 -7.90
N VAL A 75 13.36 -7.15 -7.29
CA VAL A 75 12.93 -5.74 -7.32
C VAL A 75 13.82 -4.84 -6.47
N CYS A 76 14.38 -5.35 -5.38
CA CYS A 76 15.19 -4.53 -4.47
C CYS A 76 16.66 -4.45 -4.91
N ASP A 77 17.06 -5.17 -5.97
CA ASP A 77 18.43 -5.24 -6.52
C ASP A 77 19.52 -5.48 -5.45
N ILE A 78 19.17 -6.22 -4.38
CA ILE A 78 20.09 -6.54 -3.30
C ILE A 78 20.90 -7.76 -3.71
N LYS A 79 22.21 -7.57 -3.94
CA LYS A 79 23.14 -8.64 -4.36
C LYS A 79 23.39 -9.72 -3.29
N LYS A 80 23.11 -9.39 -2.02
CA LYS A 80 23.35 -10.27 -0.87
C LYS A 80 22.00 -10.65 -0.24
N THR A 81 21.82 -11.94 0.06
CA THR A 81 20.63 -12.41 0.77
C THR A 81 20.56 -11.77 2.16
N VAL A 82 19.51 -11.01 2.42
CA VAL A 82 19.18 -10.40 3.70
C VAL A 82 18.51 -11.45 4.57
N VAL A 83 19.10 -11.79 5.73
CA VAL A 83 18.59 -12.87 6.60
C VAL A 83 17.95 -12.37 7.89
N SER A 84 18.06 -11.08 8.21
CA SER A 84 17.43 -10.47 9.40
C SER A 84 16.88 -9.07 9.14
N ILE A 85 15.92 -8.64 9.96
CA ILE A 85 15.32 -7.30 9.85
C ILE A 85 16.37 -6.23 10.19
N GLN A 86 17.31 -6.49 11.10
CA GLN A 86 18.43 -5.58 11.35
C GLN A 86 19.31 -5.43 10.10
N GLU A 87 19.63 -6.53 9.42
CA GLU A 87 20.40 -6.51 8.17
C GLU A 87 19.63 -5.77 7.06
N ALA A 88 18.31 -5.96 6.98
CA ALA A 88 17.44 -5.21 6.08
C ALA A 88 17.59 -3.70 6.27
N VAL A 89 17.53 -3.23 7.53
CA VAL A 89 17.62 -1.79 7.82
C VAL A 89 18.95 -1.21 7.36
N VAL A 90 20.05 -1.97 7.54
CA VAL A 90 21.39 -1.56 7.09
C VAL A 90 21.47 -1.46 5.57
N PHE A 91 20.83 -2.37 4.83
CA PHE A 91 20.90 -2.40 3.36
C PHE A 91 20.02 -1.37 2.66
N ILE A 92 18.78 -1.19 3.11
CA ILE A 92 17.80 -0.34 2.41
C ILE A 92 17.49 0.97 3.15
N GLY A 93 17.96 1.12 4.38
CA GLY A 93 17.65 2.26 5.22
C GLY A 93 16.25 2.20 5.85
N LEU A 94 16.05 3.05 6.85
CA LEU A 94 14.83 3.08 7.66
C LEU A 94 13.59 3.52 6.85
N ASN A 95 13.73 4.44 5.90
CA ASN A 95 12.60 4.93 5.09
C ASN A 95 12.03 3.84 4.18
N GLN A 96 12.90 3.06 3.52
CA GLN A 96 12.46 1.93 2.71
C GLN A 96 11.82 0.84 3.58
N LEU A 97 12.38 0.59 4.77
CA LEU A 97 11.84 -0.38 5.71
C LEU A 97 10.42 0.00 6.15
N LYS A 98 10.20 1.28 6.46
CA LYS A 98 8.89 1.83 6.80
C LYS A 98 7.88 1.60 5.69
N LYS A 99 8.24 1.87 4.43
CA LYS A 99 7.37 1.62 3.27
C LYS A 99 6.98 0.15 3.15
N TRP A 100 7.94 -0.76 3.29
CA TRP A 100 7.68 -2.19 3.20
C TRP A 100 6.87 -2.70 4.38
N ALA A 101 7.19 -2.30 5.60
CA ALA A 101 6.41 -2.65 6.78
C ALA A 101 4.97 -2.13 6.67
N LEU A 102 4.76 -0.92 6.16
CA LEU A 102 3.44 -0.36 5.89
C LEU A 102 2.69 -1.22 4.87
N LEU A 103 3.32 -1.52 3.74
CA LEU A 103 2.73 -2.38 2.71
C LEU A 103 2.26 -3.71 3.28
N ILE A 104 3.14 -4.38 4.01
CA ILE A 104 2.87 -5.71 4.57
C ILE A 104 1.76 -5.64 5.62
N THR A 105 1.70 -4.56 6.41
CA THR A 105 0.62 -4.29 7.35
C THR A 105 -0.73 -4.17 6.64
N LEU A 106 -0.79 -3.43 5.53
CA LEU A 106 -2.00 -3.29 4.72
C LEU A 106 -2.42 -4.63 4.09
N CYS A 107 -1.45 -5.45 3.66
CA CYS A 107 -1.68 -6.79 3.14
C CYS A 107 -2.21 -7.76 4.21
N SER A 108 -1.73 -7.65 5.44
CA SER A 108 -2.03 -8.61 6.52
C SER A 108 -3.29 -8.25 7.31
N SER A 109 -3.63 -6.97 7.40
CA SER A 109 -4.79 -6.46 8.14
C SER A 109 -6.12 -6.65 7.44
N THR A 110 -6.12 -7.09 6.19
CA THR A 110 -7.34 -7.16 5.38
C THR A 110 -7.57 -8.54 4.77
N LYS A 111 -8.84 -8.97 4.74
CA LYS A 111 -9.33 -9.97 3.77
C LYS A 111 -9.41 -9.38 2.36
N SER A 112 -8.61 -8.35 2.05
CA SER A 112 -8.82 -7.53 0.86
C SER A 112 -8.47 -8.32 -0.41
N PRO A 113 -9.24 -8.15 -1.50
CA PRO A 113 -8.92 -8.81 -2.76
C PRO A 113 -7.52 -8.39 -3.21
N GLN A 114 -6.70 -9.37 -3.62
CA GLN A 114 -5.42 -9.15 -4.32
C GLN A 114 -5.44 -8.00 -5.37
N PRO A 115 -6.55 -7.78 -6.12
CA PRO A 115 -6.72 -6.60 -6.98
C PRO A 115 -6.53 -5.23 -6.29
N LEU A 116 -7.02 -5.03 -5.06
CA LEU A 116 -6.87 -3.74 -4.38
C LEU A 116 -5.41 -3.44 -4.08
N LEU A 117 -4.68 -4.44 -3.60
CA LEU A 117 -3.25 -4.29 -3.30
C LEU A 117 -2.47 -3.89 -4.56
N LYS A 118 -2.79 -4.49 -5.71
CA LYS A 118 -2.20 -4.11 -7.00
C LYS A 118 -2.46 -2.64 -7.32
N VAL A 119 -3.69 -2.18 -7.16
CA VAL A 119 -4.04 -0.77 -7.42
C VAL A 119 -3.25 0.17 -6.50
N LEU A 120 -3.23 -0.09 -5.19
CA LEU A 120 -2.55 0.79 -4.22
C LEU A 120 -1.03 0.84 -4.46
N LEU A 121 -0.41 -0.31 -4.76
CA LEU A 121 1.01 -0.40 -5.08
C LEU A 121 1.38 0.33 -6.36
N THR A 122 0.61 0.09 -7.44
CA THR A 122 0.83 0.79 -8.71
C THR A 122 0.67 2.29 -8.52
N ARG A 123 -0.34 2.72 -7.76
CA ARG A 123 -0.56 4.14 -7.46
C ARG A 123 0.58 4.77 -6.67
N GLY A 124 1.04 4.10 -5.61
CA GLY A 124 2.21 4.52 -4.83
C GLY A 124 3.45 4.67 -5.70
N ARG A 125 3.80 3.62 -6.46
CA ARG A 125 4.97 3.65 -7.35
C ARG A 125 4.83 4.70 -8.44
N TYR A 126 3.63 4.92 -8.96
CA TYR A 126 3.39 5.93 -9.98
C TYR A 126 3.59 7.34 -9.40
N CYS A 127 3.02 7.65 -8.24
CA CYS A 127 3.25 8.95 -7.56
C CYS A 127 4.74 9.19 -7.31
N GLN A 128 5.48 8.16 -6.88
CA GLN A 128 6.92 8.22 -6.69
C GLN A 128 7.66 8.57 -7.98
N LEU A 129 7.38 7.86 -9.07
CA LEU A 129 8.01 8.10 -10.37
C LEU A 129 7.71 9.49 -10.92
N LEU A 130 6.52 10.04 -10.64
CA LEU A 130 6.20 11.42 -11.01
C LEU A 130 7.02 12.44 -10.21
N ALA A 131 7.22 12.21 -8.91
CA ALA A 131 8.09 13.05 -8.10
C ALA A 131 9.55 12.99 -8.60
N GLU A 132 10.06 11.78 -8.86
CA GLU A 132 11.42 11.56 -9.40
C GLU A 132 11.59 12.22 -10.79
N SER A 133 10.58 12.15 -11.66
CA SER A 133 10.60 12.80 -12.98
C SER A 133 10.72 14.33 -12.91
N LYS A 134 10.29 14.93 -11.79
CA LYS A 134 10.41 16.37 -11.50
C LYS A 134 11.60 16.70 -10.59
N GLN A 135 12.50 15.74 -10.37
CA GLN A 135 13.67 15.88 -9.49
C GLN A 135 13.30 16.28 -8.05
N SER A 136 12.12 15.88 -7.58
CA SER A 136 11.70 16.11 -6.20
C SER A 136 12.41 15.15 -5.26
N GLU A 137 12.96 15.68 -4.17
CA GLU A 137 13.52 14.88 -3.07
C GLU A 137 12.44 14.15 -2.26
N ARG A 138 11.15 14.42 -2.54
CA ARG A 138 10.01 13.86 -1.78
C ARG A 138 9.44 12.59 -2.40
N GLY A 139 10.19 11.87 -3.24
CA GLY A 139 9.75 10.62 -3.88
C GLY A 139 9.18 9.59 -2.90
N ASP A 140 9.81 9.45 -1.73
CA ASP A 140 9.36 8.55 -0.66
C ASP A 140 8.00 8.95 -0.09
N SER A 141 7.80 10.26 0.11
CA SER A 141 6.52 10.80 0.59
C SER A 141 5.44 10.66 -0.49
N ALA A 142 5.78 10.86 -1.76
CA ALA A 142 4.86 10.67 -2.88
C ALA A 142 4.40 9.22 -2.99
N PHE A 143 5.30 8.25 -2.77
CA PHE A 143 4.94 6.84 -2.68
C PHE A 143 3.88 6.59 -1.59
N MET A 144 4.12 7.11 -0.39
CA MET A 144 3.19 6.95 0.74
C MET A 144 1.83 7.58 0.47
N VAL A 145 1.79 8.79 -0.11
CA VAL A 145 0.55 9.46 -0.49
C VAL A 145 -0.25 8.61 -1.49
N GLY A 146 0.40 8.06 -2.52
CA GLY A 146 -0.26 7.18 -3.48
C GLY A 146 -0.79 5.90 -2.83
N LEU A 147 0.01 5.26 -1.97
CA LEU A 147 -0.35 4.02 -1.28
C LEU A 147 -1.53 4.20 -0.29
N LEU A 148 -1.55 5.32 0.45
CA LEU A 148 -2.58 5.63 1.46
C LEU A 148 -3.81 6.36 0.88
N SER A 149 -3.79 6.73 -0.39
CA SER A 149 -4.87 7.49 -1.04
C SER A 149 -6.26 6.82 -1.03
N SER A 150 -6.31 5.50 -0.84
CA SER A 150 -7.55 4.72 -0.71
C SER A 150 -7.56 3.85 0.55
N ILE A 151 -6.97 4.34 1.64
CA ILE A 151 -6.87 3.64 2.93
C ILE A 151 -8.25 3.30 3.55
N GLU A 152 -9.28 4.09 3.24
CA GLU A 152 -10.67 3.86 3.62
C GLU A 152 -11.20 2.53 3.09
N VAL A 153 -10.74 2.12 1.91
CA VAL A 153 -11.13 0.87 1.26
C VAL A 153 -10.50 -0.32 1.98
N VAL A 154 -9.28 -0.14 2.48
CA VAL A 154 -8.54 -1.16 3.23
C VAL A 154 -9.25 -1.46 4.55
N PHE A 155 -9.59 -0.42 5.31
CA PHE A 155 -10.21 -0.58 6.63
C PHE A 155 -11.74 -0.68 6.61
N ASN A 156 -12.38 -0.43 5.45
CA ASN A 156 -13.83 -0.34 5.32
C ASN A 156 -14.44 0.66 6.33
N LEU A 157 -13.83 1.84 6.38
CA LEU A 157 -14.16 2.97 7.27
C LEU A 157 -14.22 4.25 6.45
N GLU A 158 -14.63 5.37 7.06
CA GLU A 158 -14.50 6.67 6.40
C GLU A 158 -13.03 7.10 6.33
N LYS A 159 -12.62 7.74 5.23
CA LYS A 159 -11.23 8.18 5.02
C LYS A 159 -10.76 9.13 6.13
N SER A 160 -11.59 10.10 6.51
CA SER A 160 -11.33 11.04 7.62
C SER A 160 -11.04 10.29 8.92
N ILE A 161 -11.94 9.39 9.33
CA ILE A 161 -11.79 8.56 10.54
C ILE A 161 -10.47 7.79 10.55
N VAL A 162 -10.06 7.23 9.40
CA VAL A 162 -8.80 6.49 9.32
C VAL A 162 -7.59 7.42 9.37
N LEU A 163 -7.61 8.51 8.62
CA LEU A 163 -6.47 9.43 8.53
C LEU A 163 -6.26 10.22 9.83
N ASP A 164 -7.32 10.55 10.56
CA ASP A 164 -7.25 11.25 11.85
C ASP A 164 -6.59 10.39 12.93
N GLU A 165 -6.67 9.06 12.80
CA GLU A 165 -5.98 8.11 13.67
C GLU A 165 -4.57 7.80 13.19
N ILE A 166 -4.21 8.16 11.96
CA ILE A 166 -2.86 7.97 11.44
C ILE A 166 -2.01 9.22 11.73
N ALA A 167 -0.88 9.04 12.42
CA ALA A 167 0.08 10.09 12.74
C ALA A 167 0.87 10.54 11.48
N LEU A 168 0.19 11.21 10.56
CA LEU A 168 0.77 11.83 9.36
C LEU A 168 1.19 13.27 9.68
N ASP A 169 2.29 13.73 9.09
CA ASP A 169 2.53 15.18 9.05
C ASP A 169 1.46 15.87 8.20
N LYS A 170 1.26 17.16 8.48
CA LYS A 170 0.25 17.97 7.82
C LYS A 170 0.35 17.93 6.29
N GLY A 171 1.55 17.89 5.74
CA GLY A 171 1.77 17.86 4.29
C GLY A 171 1.27 16.56 3.65
N LEU A 172 1.49 15.41 4.30
CA LEU A 172 0.95 14.13 3.85
C LEU A 172 -0.57 14.04 4.04
N TYR A 173 -1.08 14.49 5.19
CA TYR A 173 -2.53 14.52 5.45
C TYR A 173 -3.26 15.35 4.39
N ASP A 174 -2.81 16.59 4.16
CA ASP A 174 -3.41 17.51 3.20
C ASP A 174 -3.30 16.98 1.76
N ALA A 175 -2.19 16.32 1.41
CA ALA A 175 -2.03 15.69 0.10
C ALA A 175 -3.02 14.54 -0.13
N ILE A 176 -3.30 13.72 0.88
CA ILE A 176 -4.20 12.57 0.76
C ILE A 176 -5.68 13.00 0.82
N MET A 177 -6.01 13.89 1.76
CA MET A 177 -7.38 14.30 2.04
C MET A 177 -7.87 15.35 1.05
N ASN A 178 -7.04 16.37 0.80
CA ASN A 178 -7.41 17.56 0.03
C ASN A 178 -6.74 17.63 -1.35
N GLN A 179 -5.85 16.68 -1.68
CA GLN A 179 -5.07 16.68 -2.93
C GLN A 179 -4.26 17.98 -3.13
N SER A 180 -3.84 18.61 -2.04
CA SER A 180 -3.14 19.90 -2.07
C SER A 180 -1.62 19.77 -1.91
N GLY A 181 -0.92 20.83 -2.31
CA GLY A 181 0.54 20.91 -2.27
C GLY A 181 1.21 20.06 -3.34
N GLU A 182 2.54 19.95 -3.24
CA GLU A 182 3.35 19.21 -4.20
C GLU A 182 2.95 17.73 -4.28
N LEU A 183 2.84 17.05 -3.14
CA LEU A 183 2.47 15.64 -3.08
C LEU A 183 1.04 15.39 -3.55
N GLY A 184 0.11 16.28 -3.19
CA GLY A 184 -1.27 16.23 -3.66
C GLY A 184 -1.39 16.45 -5.17
N THR A 185 -0.47 17.22 -5.76
CA THR A 185 -0.37 17.36 -7.22
C THR A 185 -0.05 16.01 -7.85
N TYR A 186 1.00 15.30 -7.39
CA TYR A 186 1.32 13.96 -7.92
C TYR A 186 0.12 13.00 -7.82
N LEU A 187 -0.55 12.98 -6.67
CA LEU A 187 -1.75 12.17 -6.47
C LEU A 187 -2.88 12.56 -7.45
N THR A 188 -3.10 13.85 -7.66
CA THR A 188 -4.10 14.35 -8.62
C THR A 188 -3.79 13.89 -10.03
N GLN A 189 -2.54 13.98 -10.47
CA GLN A 189 -2.13 13.53 -11.81
C GLN A 189 -2.39 12.03 -11.98
N THR A 190 -2.00 11.25 -10.96
CA THR A 190 -2.21 9.80 -10.92
C THR A 190 -3.70 9.44 -10.97
N LEU A 191 -4.54 10.07 -10.14
CA LEU A 191 -5.98 9.78 -10.11
C LEU A 191 -6.66 10.14 -11.43
N ASN A 192 -6.30 11.27 -12.05
CA ASN A 192 -6.85 11.64 -13.36
C ASN A 192 -6.42 10.67 -14.47
N PHE A 193 -5.19 10.17 -14.40
CA PHE A 193 -4.68 9.18 -15.34
C PHE A 193 -5.39 7.83 -15.18
N GLU A 194 -5.49 7.30 -13.95
CA GLU A 194 -6.24 6.08 -13.65
C GLU A 194 -7.71 6.19 -14.07
N ALA A 195 -8.28 7.39 -13.90
CA ALA A 195 -9.64 7.71 -14.28
C ALA A 195 -9.88 7.80 -15.79
N GLN A 196 -8.81 7.80 -16.60
CA GLN A 196 -8.86 8.13 -18.04
C GLN A 196 -9.60 9.45 -18.29
N ASN A 197 -9.32 10.47 -17.47
CA ASN A 197 -9.93 11.78 -17.63
C ASN A 197 -9.35 12.48 -18.86
N TRP A 198 -9.96 12.23 -20.02
CA TRP A 198 -9.51 12.75 -21.31
C TRP A 198 -9.39 14.27 -21.34
N ARG A 199 -10.31 14.99 -20.68
CA ARG A 199 -10.25 16.45 -20.58
C ARG A 199 -8.97 16.93 -19.89
N TYR A 200 -8.53 16.24 -18.85
CA TYR A 200 -7.26 16.53 -18.19
C TYR A 200 -6.08 16.11 -19.08
N LEU A 201 -6.11 14.90 -19.65
CA LEU A 201 -5.00 14.35 -20.45
C LEU A 201 -4.76 15.13 -21.76
N ASP A 202 -5.81 15.62 -22.41
CA ASP A 202 -5.72 16.38 -23.65
C ASP A 202 -5.15 17.78 -23.45
N ALA A 203 -5.30 18.34 -22.24
CA ALA A 203 -4.73 19.63 -21.87
C ALA A 203 -3.22 19.58 -21.61
N LEU A 204 -2.65 18.39 -21.40
CA LEU A 204 -1.22 18.21 -21.15
C LEU A 204 -0.39 18.31 -22.43
N LYS A 205 0.85 18.75 -22.30
CA LYS A 205 1.82 18.72 -23.41
C LYS A 205 2.18 17.27 -23.78
N VAL A 206 2.67 17.07 -25.00
CA VAL A 206 3.02 15.72 -25.50
C VAL A 206 4.08 15.06 -24.63
N ASP A 207 5.08 15.82 -24.21
CA ASP A 207 6.17 15.48 -23.32
C ASP A 207 5.69 15.09 -21.91
N GLU A 208 4.72 15.82 -21.35
CA GLU A 208 4.09 15.50 -20.07
C GLU A 208 3.27 14.21 -20.16
N ARG A 209 2.48 14.03 -21.23
CA ARG A 209 1.73 12.78 -21.47
C ARG A 209 2.65 11.58 -21.62
N THR A 210 3.77 11.75 -22.33
CA THR A 210 4.77 10.69 -22.51
C THR A 210 5.38 10.28 -21.17
N THR A 211 5.71 11.26 -20.32
CA THR A 211 6.22 11.01 -18.97
C THR A 211 5.20 10.25 -18.12
N LEU A 212 3.93 10.67 -18.11
CA LEU A 212 2.85 9.98 -17.39
C LEU A 212 2.70 8.53 -17.86
N ASN A 213 2.59 8.30 -19.17
CA ASN A 213 2.45 6.97 -19.74
C ASN A 213 3.61 6.04 -19.36
N LYS A 214 4.85 6.54 -19.50
CA LYS A 214 6.06 5.77 -19.15
C LYS A 214 6.07 5.41 -17.67
N ALA A 215 5.84 6.39 -16.79
CA ALA A 215 5.85 6.18 -15.35
C ALA A 215 4.73 5.22 -14.90
N PHE A 216 3.55 5.26 -15.53
CA PHE A 216 2.48 4.31 -15.22
C PHE A 216 2.83 2.87 -15.62
N LEU A 217 3.36 2.67 -16.84
CA LEU A 217 3.78 1.35 -17.31
C LEU A 217 4.89 0.78 -16.44
N GLU A 218 5.88 1.59 -16.07
CA GLU A 218 6.95 1.19 -15.15
C GLU A 218 6.38 0.82 -13.78
N ALA A 219 5.45 1.61 -13.24
CA ALA A 219 4.79 1.32 -11.98
C ALA A 219 4.02 -0.01 -12.00
N MET A 220 3.33 -0.31 -13.11
CA MET A 220 2.63 -1.58 -13.30
C MET A 220 3.59 -2.77 -13.33
N VAL A 221 4.66 -2.70 -14.14
CA VAL A 221 5.66 -3.76 -14.24
C VAL A 221 6.30 -4.01 -12.88
N TRP A 222 6.73 -2.94 -12.20
CA TRP A 222 7.28 -3.01 -10.85
C TRP A 222 6.30 -3.69 -9.89
N THR A 223 5.02 -3.31 -9.95
CA THR A 223 3.98 -3.88 -9.08
C THR A 223 3.77 -5.37 -9.34
N ASP A 224 3.79 -5.82 -10.59
CA ASP A 224 3.60 -7.22 -10.92
C ASP A 224 4.74 -8.11 -10.44
N VAL A 225 5.99 -7.64 -10.51
CA VAL A 225 7.13 -8.34 -9.92
C VAL A 225 6.99 -8.38 -8.39
N MET A 226 6.62 -7.25 -7.78
CA MET A 226 6.38 -7.16 -6.34
C MET A 226 5.30 -8.11 -5.86
N ILE A 227 4.14 -8.12 -6.51
CA ILE A 227 3.03 -9.00 -6.15
C ILE A 227 3.35 -10.46 -6.43
N SER A 228 4.14 -10.79 -7.45
CA SER A 228 4.58 -12.16 -7.68
C SER A 228 5.45 -12.67 -6.51
N GLY A 229 6.33 -11.83 -5.97
CA GLY A 229 7.06 -12.11 -4.72
C GLY A 229 6.14 -12.35 -3.52
N VAL A 230 5.03 -11.59 -3.45
CA VAL A 230 4.00 -11.70 -2.39
C VAL A 230 3.03 -12.88 -2.61
N LYS A 231 2.68 -13.26 -3.84
CA LYS A 231 1.72 -14.34 -4.16
C LYS A 231 2.25 -15.73 -3.88
N LEU A 232 3.55 -15.95 -4.05
CA LEU A 232 4.22 -17.18 -3.61
C LEU A 232 4.12 -17.41 -2.07
N ILE A 233 3.49 -16.51 -1.30
CA ILE A 233 3.35 -16.58 0.16
C ILE A 233 2.01 -17.22 0.56
N ASN A 234 0.90 -16.87 -0.10
CA ASN A 234 -0.43 -17.38 0.25
C ASN A 234 -0.63 -18.87 -0.10
N THR A 235 0.20 -19.44 -0.97
CA THR A 235 0.15 -20.87 -1.35
C THR A 235 0.96 -21.76 -0.42
N ILE A 236 1.98 -21.23 0.28
CA ILE A 236 2.90 -22.00 1.13
C ILE A 236 2.45 -21.98 2.60
N VAL A 237 1.64 -21.00 3.01
CA VAL A 237 1.09 -20.92 4.37
C VAL A 237 -0.45 -20.81 4.32
N PRO A 238 -1.19 -21.91 4.07
CA PRO A 238 -2.65 -21.87 4.01
C PRO A 238 -3.31 -21.74 5.39
N ASN A 239 -2.64 -22.19 6.47
CA ASN A 239 -3.28 -22.50 7.76
C ASN A 239 -2.59 -21.88 8.98
N PHE A 240 -2.74 -20.57 9.18
CA PHE A 240 -2.46 -19.96 10.51
C PHE A 240 -3.71 -19.34 11.16
N VAL A 241 -4.91 -19.59 10.62
CA VAL A 241 -6.18 -19.10 11.20
C VAL A 241 -6.95 -20.19 11.97
N THR A 242 -6.44 -21.42 12.07
CA THR A 242 -7.18 -22.55 12.67
C THR A 242 -6.63 -23.14 13.97
N LEU A 243 -5.63 -22.53 14.62
CA LEU A 243 -5.05 -23.09 15.85
C LEU A 243 -5.37 -22.33 17.16
N GLU A 244 -6.32 -21.40 17.17
CA GLU A 244 -6.78 -20.74 18.42
C GLU A 244 -8.21 -21.14 18.88
N THR A 245 -8.83 -22.17 18.28
CA THR A 245 -10.17 -22.65 18.75
C THR A 245 -10.26 -24.14 19.06
N ALA A 246 -9.13 -24.86 19.11
CA ALA A 246 -9.12 -26.26 19.51
C ALA A 246 -8.20 -26.46 20.72
N GLY A 247 -8.70 -26.18 21.91
CA GLY A 247 -8.01 -26.58 23.14
C GLY A 247 -8.32 -25.78 24.40
N VAL A 248 -9.59 -25.71 24.81
CA VAL A 248 -9.94 -25.68 26.25
C VAL A 248 -11.32 -26.32 26.41
N ASP A 249 -11.34 -27.63 26.65
CA ASP A 249 -12.35 -28.29 27.48
C ASP A 249 -11.63 -29.40 28.23
N LEU A 250 -11.07 -29.03 29.38
CA LEU A 250 -10.64 -29.92 30.44
C LEU A 250 -11.09 -29.29 31.77
N ASN A 251 -12.35 -29.57 32.13
CA ASN A 251 -12.80 -30.06 33.45
C ASN A 251 -14.33 -29.96 33.56
#